data_AF-A0A139NU73-F1
#
_entry.id   AF-A0A139NU73-F1
#
_cell.length_a   1.000
_cell.length_b   1.000
_cell.length_c   1.000
_cell.angle_alpha   90.00
_cell.angle_beta   90.00
_cell.angle_gamma   90.00
#
_symmetry.space_group_name_H-M   'P 1'
#
loop_
_entity.id
_entity.type
_entity.pdbx_description
1 polymer ?
#
loop_
_entity_poly.entity_id
_entity_poly.type
_entity_poly.pdbx_seq_one_letter_code
_entity_poly.pdbx_strand_id
1 'polypeptide(L)'
;MRRSVWQKNWTTSRGKRPVWHCNNRYKVKGVQGCTNRYIDEETLQQAFLRALEILRENKDTLLEKWANFSEDQKLEKYHSEQLKKLVESDQTAFDGRRMCQVLEKIALGEDGCISIKFLEGTEVDL
;
A
#
# COMPACT_ATOMS: atom_id res chain seq x y z
N MET A 1 8.69 11.30 -6.94
CA MET A 1 7.70 12.39 -7.09
C MET A 1 6.52 12.10 -6.16
N ARG A 2 6.24 12.93 -5.15
CA ARG A 2 5.15 12.70 -4.18
C ARG A 2 3.79 12.83 -4.86
N ARG A 3 2.97 11.77 -4.87
CA ARG A 3 1.58 11.80 -5.37
C ARG A 3 0.67 11.88 -4.14
N SER A 4 0.09 13.05 -3.87
CA SER A 4 -0.94 13.18 -2.83
C SER A 4 -2.27 12.62 -3.35
N VAL A 5 -3.04 11.98 -2.49
CA VAL A 5 -4.36 11.41 -2.82
C VAL A 5 -5.37 11.97 -1.83
N TRP A 6 -6.58 12.28 -2.29
CA TRP A 6 -7.66 12.76 -1.41
C TRP A 6 -8.92 11.91 -1.59
N GLN A 7 -9.60 11.64 -0.48
CA GLN A 7 -10.81 10.82 -0.43
C GLN A 7 -12.04 11.69 -0.75
N LYS A 8 -12.86 11.26 -1.72
CA LYS A 8 -14.15 11.86 -2.07
C LYS A 8 -15.25 10.82 -1.92
N ASN A 9 -16.42 11.24 -1.44
CA ASN A 9 -17.61 10.39 -1.44
C ASN A 9 -18.44 10.66 -2.70
N TRP A 10 -18.57 9.68 -3.57
CA TRP A 10 -19.43 9.76 -4.75
C TRP A 10 -20.81 9.21 -4.42
N THR A 11 -21.86 9.91 -4.86
CA THR A 11 -23.24 9.44 -4.70
C THR A 11 -23.67 8.73 -5.96
N THR A 12 -24.05 7.46 -5.86
CA THR A 12 -24.58 6.65 -6.96
C THR A 12 -26.01 6.21 -6.62
N SER A 13 -26.75 5.67 -7.61
CA SER A 13 -28.11 5.12 -7.38
C SER A 13 -28.16 3.99 -6.35
N ARG A 14 -27.01 3.39 -6.02
CA ARG A 14 -26.85 2.32 -5.01
C ARG A 14 -26.32 2.82 -3.65
N GLY A 15 -26.08 4.12 -3.49
CA GLY A 15 -25.57 4.71 -2.25
C GLY A 15 -24.28 5.51 -2.41
N LYS A 16 -23.68 5.89 -1.26
CA LYS A 16 -22.42 6.64 -1.19
C LYS A 16 -21.25 5.66 -1.23
N ARG A 17 -20.27 5.89 -2.12
CA ARG A 17 -19.02 5.13 -2.19
C ARG A 17 -17.81 6.02 -1.92
N PRO A 18 -16.87 5.63 -1.03
CA PRO A 18 -15.60 6.31 -0.86
C PRO A 18 -14.70 6.01 -2.06
N VAL A 19 -14.17 7.06 -2.68
CA VAL A 19 -13.34 6.99 -3.88
C VAL A 19 -12.06 7.78 -3.65
N TRP A 20 -10.93 7.17 -3.97
CA TRP A 20 -9.63 7.82 -3.89
C TRP A 20 -9.28 8.45 -5.23
N HIS A 21 -9.01 9.76 -5.21
CA HIS A 21 -8.63 10.50 -6.41
C HIS A 21 -7.20 11.01 -6.31
N CYS A 22 -6.42 10.79 -7.38
CA CYS A 22 -5.06 11.30 -7.49
C CYS A 22 -5.09 12.83 -7.57
N ASN A 23 -4.45 13.50 -6.61
CA ASN A 23 -4.39 14.96 -6.56
C ASN A 23 -3.55 15.56 -7.71
N ASN A 24 -2.70 14.73 -8.34
CA ASN A 24 -1.86 15.15 -9.46
C ASN A 24 -2.64 15.35 -10.77
N ARG A 25 -3.91 14.93 -10.85
CA ARG A 25 -4.72 15.06 -12.08
C ARG A 25 -4.86 16.51 -12.56
N TYR A 26 -4.93 17.47 -11.64
CA TYR A 26 -5.06 18.90 -11.93
C TYR A 26 -3.99 19.73 -11.23
N LYS A 27 -2.77 19.19 -11.08
CA LYS A 27 -1.66 19.97 -10.51
C LYS A 27 -1.37 21.24 -11.31
N VAL A 28 -1.65 21.22 -12.62
CA VAL A 28 -1.69 22.39 -13.50
C VAL A 28 -3.11 22.50 -14.05
N LYS A 29 -3.73 23.68 -13.94
CA LYS A 29 -5.07 23.93 -14.50
C LYS A 29 -5.05 23.66 -16.01
N GLY A 30 -5.90 22.75 -16.47
CA GLY A 30 -6.06 22.42 -17.89
C GLY A 30 -5.14 21.32 -18.44
N VAL A 31 -4.20 20.79 -17.64
CA VAL A 31 -3.33 19.68 -18.07
C VAL A 31 -3.74 18.40 -17.32
N GLN A 32 -4.12 17.36 -18.05
CA GLN A 32 -4.41 16.04 -17.48
C GLN A 32 -3.09 15.38 -17.06
N GLY A 33 -2.66 15.60 -15.81
CA GLY A 33 -1.38 15.09 -15.30
C GLY A 33 -1.38 13.59 -14.95
N CYS A 34 -2.55 12.98 -14.80
CA CYS A 34 -2.70 11.55 -14.53
C CYS A 34 -3.89 11.03 -15.34
N THR A 35 -3.68 9.96 -16.10
CA THR A 35 -4.72 9.23 -16.84
C THR A 35 -5.59 8.38 -15.92
N ASN A 36 -5.08 8.01 -14.74
CA ASN A 36 -5.76 7.08 -13.84
C ASN A 36 -7.00 7.74 -13.20
N ARG A 37 -8.18 7.17 -13.49
CA ARG A 37 -9.49 7.85 -13.39
C ARG A 37 -9.98 8.00 -11.95
N TYR A 38 -9.87 6.94 -11.16
CA TYR A 38 -10.23 6.82 -9.75
C TYR A 38 -9.83 5.43 -9.28
N ILE A 39 -9.53 5.26 -8.01
CA ILE A 39 -9.30 3.93 -7.42
C ILE A 39 -10.31 3.74 -6.30
N ASP A 40 -11.04 2.64 -6.40
CA ASP A 40 -11.97 2.23 -5.37
C ASP A 40 -11.19 1.73 -4.15
N GLU A 41 -11.72 2.00 -2.96
CA GLU A 41 -11.08 1.57 -1.72
C GLU A 41 -10.88 0.06 -1.66
N GLU A 42 -11.85 -0.70 -2.19
CA GLU A 42 -11.78 -2.16 -2.31
C GLU A 42 -10.54 -2.63 -3.10
N THR A 43 -10.16 -1.92 -4.17
CA THR A 43 -8.96 -2.26 -4.96
C THR A 43 -7.68 -2.08 -4.15
N LEU A 44 -7.59 -1.03 -3.34
CA LEU A 44 -6.43 -0.80 -2.45
C LEU A 44 -6.36 -1.88 -1.37
N GLN A 45 -7.50 -2.25 -0.80
CA GLN A 45 -7.59 -3.32 0.20
C GLN A 45 -7.16 -4.66 -0.38
N GLN A 46 -7.66 -5.01 -1.58
CA GLN A 46 -7.28 -6.24 -2.28
C GLN A 46 -5.80 -6.26 -2.68
N ALA A 47 -5.27 -5.14 -3.16
CA ALA A 47 -3.86 -5.02 -3.50
C ALA A 47 -2.97 -5.25 -2.27
N PHE A 48 -3.34 -4.67 -1.12
CA PHE A 48 -2.63 -4.91 0.13
C PHE A 48 -2.65 -6.38 0.56
N LEU A 49 -3.82 -7.03 0.49
CA LEU A 49 -3.95 -8.45 0.82
C LEU A 49 -3.10 -9.34 -0.11
N ARG A 50 -3.07 -9.04 -1.41
CA ARG A 50 -2.21 -9.75 -2.37
C ARG A 50 -0.73 -9.55 -2.08
N ALA A 51 -0.31 -8.33 -1.74
CA ALA A 51 1.07 -8.10 -1.34
C ALA A 51 1.44 -8.88 -0.08
N LEU A 52 0.54 -9.01 0.90
CA LEU A 52 0.77 -9.87 2.07
C LEU A 52 0.89 -11.34 1.71
N GLU A 53 0.12 -11.83 0.74
CA GLU A 53 0.23 -13.20 0.23
C GLU A 53 1.60 -13.45 -0.41
N ILE A 54 2.07 -12.54 -1.27
CA ILE A 54 3.42 -12.60 -1.87
C ILE A 54 4.51 -12.56 -0.78
N LEU A 55 4.32 -11.75 0.27
CA LEU A 55 5.25 -11.72 1.41
C LEU A 55 5.22 -13.02 2.22
N ARG A 56 4.07 -13.69 2.34
CA ARG A 56 3.96 -15.00 2.99
C ARG A 56 4.67 -16.08 2.17
N GLU A 57 4.55 -16.06 0.85
CA GLU A 57 5.27 -16.98 -0.04
C GLU A 57 6.78 -16.78 0.06
N ASN A 58 7.23 -15.53 0.15
CA ASN A 58 8.65 -15.17 0.25
C ASN A 58 9.15 -15.00 1.69
N LYS A 59 8.47 -15.60 2.69
CA LYS A 59 8.75 -15.39 4.12
C LYS A 59 10.21 -15.67 4.49
N ASP A 60 10.81 -16.72 3.94
CA ASP A 60 12.18 -17.11 4.27
C ASP A 60 13.20 -16.03 3.87
N THR A 61 13.04 -15.46 2.67
CA THR A 61 13.90 -14.36 2.19
C THR A 61 13.76 -13.10 3.02
N LEU A 62 12.55 -12.82 3.53
CA LEU A 62 12.31 -11.68 4.42
C LEU A 62 12.97 -11.90 5.78
N LEU A 63 12.90 -13.11 6.33
CA LEU A 63 13.53 -13.44 7.61
C LEU A 63 15.06 -13.29 7.55
N GLU A 64 15.69 -13.74 6.46
CA GLU A 64 17.12 -13.53 6.23
C GLU A 64 17.48 -12.05 6.14
N LYS A 65 16.67 -11.27 5.41
CA LYS A 65 16.85 -9.82 5.31
C LYS A 65 16.73 -9.13 6.66
N TRP A 66 15.74 -9.50 7.48
CA TRP A 66 15.51 -8.92 8.80
C TRP A 66 16.58 -9.31 9.82
N ALA A 67 17.18 -10.50 9.68
CA ALA A 67 18.31 -10.93 10.50
C ALA A 67 19.57 -10.10 10.23
N ASN A 68 19.71 -9.55 9.02
CA ASN A 68 20.86 -8.76 8.59
C ASN A 68 20.76 -7.26 8.92
N PHE A 69 19.74 -6.82 9.64
CA PHE A 69 19.64 -5.41 10.04
C PHE A 69 20.72 -4.99 11.04
N SER A 70 21.39 -3.86 10.76
CA SER A 70 22.42 -3.29 11.63
C SER A 70 21.83 -2.54 12.83
N GLU A 71 22.67 -2.20 13.81
CA GLU A 71 22.30 -1.39 14.98
C GLU A 71 21.77 0.01 14.63
N ASP A 72 22.12 0.53 13.45
CA ASP A 72 21.64 1.82 12.95
C ASP A 72 20.19 1.75 12.42
N GLN A 73 19.69 0.55 12.10
CA GLN A 73 18.37 0.30 11.51
C GLN A 73 17.32 -0.15 12.56
N LYS A 74 17.34 0.49 13.73
CA LYS A 74 16.47 0.15 14.87
C LYS A 74 14.98 0.32 14.53
N LEU A 75 14.62 1.30 13.70
CA LEU A 75 13.24 1.56 13.30
C LEU A 75 12.73 0.50 12.31
N GLU A 76 13.55 0.18 11.31
CA GLU A 76 13.26 -0.85 10.31
C GLU A 76 13.11 -2.21 10.99
N LYS A 77 13.96 -2.51 11.99
CA LYS A 77 13.82 -3.70 12.82
C LYS A 77 12.48 -3.73 13.55
N TYR A 78 12.06 -2.64 14.19
CA TYR A 78 10.74 -2.55 14.83
C TYR A 78 9.60 -2.81 13.83
N HIS A 79 9.67 -2.20 12.64
CA HIS A 79 8.66 -2.42 11.59
C HIS A 79 8.67 -3.85 11.06
N SER A 80 9.84 -4.48 10.95
CA SER A 80 9.97 -5.88 10.53
C SER A 80 9.30 -6.84 11.52
N GLU A 81 9.38 -6.57 12.83
CA GLU A 81 8.66 -7.36 13.84
C GLU A 81 7.14 -7.19 13.73
N GLN A 82 6.64 -5.98 13.43
CA GLN A 82 5.21 -5.76 13.20
C GLN A 82 4.73 -6.48 11.93
N LEU A 83 5.51 -6.41 10.85
CA LEU A 83 5.22 -7.08 9.59
C LEU A 83 5.26 -8.60 9.77
N LYS A 84 6.22 -9.14 10.53
CA LYS A 84 6.29 -10.56 10.87
C LYS A 84 5.02 -11.04 11.56
N LYS A 85 4.55 -10.31 12.59
CA LYS A 85 3.30 -10.62 13.29
C LYS A 85 2.09 -10.62 12.37
N LEU A 86 2.08 -9.71 11.38
CA LEU A 86 1.00 -9.62 10.41
C LEU A 86 1.02 -10.79 9.42
N VAL A 87 2.19 -11.12 8.87
CA VAL A 87 2.42 -12.24 7.95
C VAL A 87 2.09 -13.57 8.62
N GLU A 88 2.45 -13.74 9.89
CA GLU A 88 2.15 -14.93 10.71
C GLU A 88 0.71 -15.02 11.18
N SER A 89 -0.02 -13.90 11.23
CA SER A 89 -1.44 -13.94 11.55
C SER A 89 -2.23 -14.47 10.35
N ASP A 90 -3.18 -15.39 10.55
CA ASP A 90 -4.11 -15.89 9.51
C ASP A 90 -5.20 -14.86 9.13
N GLN A 91 -4.85 -13.58 9.16
CA GLN A 91 -5.79 -12.54 8.84
C GLN A 91 -6.16 -12.61 7.35
N THR A 92 -7.42 -12.94 7.10
CA THR A 92 -8.04 -12.96 5.76
C THR A 92 -8.84 -11.69 5.49
N ALA A 93 -9.23 -10.96 6.53
CA ALA A 93 -9.99 -9.72 6.44
C ALA A 93 -9.08 -8.49 6.54
N PHE A 94 -9.33 -7.48 5.69
CA PHE A 94 -8.62 -6.21 5.73
C PHE A 94 -8.82 -5.48 7.07
N ASP A 95 -7.73 -5.08 7.72
CA ASP A 95 -7.74 -4.20 8.90
C ASP A 95 -6.88 -2.98 8.65
N GLY A 96 -7.53 -1.82 8.50
CA GLY A 96 -6.88 -0.55 8.24
C GLY A 96 -5.89 -0.13 9.32
N ARG A 97 -6.09 -0.53 10.59
CA ARG A 97 -5.13 -0.19 11.66
C ARG A 97 -3.81 -0.93 11.46
N ARG A 98 -3.89 -2.21 11.15
CA ARG A 98 -2.72 -3.05 10.87
C ARG A 98 -2.00 -2.61 9.60
N MET A 99 -2.76 -2.28 8.55
CA MET A 99 -2.19 -1.71 7.33
C MET A 99 -1.36 -0.46 7.65
N CYS A 100 -1.91 0.51 8.39
CA CYS A 100 -1.20 1.75 8.75
C CYS A 100 0.06 1.53 9.61
N GLN A 101 0.21 0.39 10.27
CA GLN A 101 1.40 0.08 11.08
C GLN A 101 2.59 -0.44 10.26
N VAL A 102 2.32 -1.00 9.08
CA VAL A 102 3.35 -1.68 8.25
C VAL A 102 3.54 -1.04 6.89
N LEU A 103 2.53 -0.36 6.37
CA LEU A 103 2.51 0.22 5.03
C LEU A 103 3.15 1.61 5.05
N GLU A 104 4.12 1.85 4.16
CA GLU A 104 4.72 3.16 3.97
C GLU A 104 3.98 3.94 2.87
N LYS A 105 3.82 3.32 1.70
CA LYS A 105 3.13 3.94 0.55
C LYS A 105 2.54 2.87 -0.36
N ILE A 106 1.45 3.25 -1.03
CA ILE A 106 0.97 2.58 -2.24
C ILE A 106 1.12 3.59 -3.37
N ALA A 107 1.83 3.21 -4.42
CA ALA A 107 1.99 4.02 -5.61
C ALA A 107 1.45 3.29 -6.83
N LEU A 108 1.04 4.09 -7.81
CA LEU A 108 0.36 3.62 -9.01
C LEU A 108 1.14 4.12 -10.20
N GLY A 109 1.60 3.18 -11.01
CA GLY A 109 2.27 3.43 -12.27
C GLY A 109 1.33 4.05 -13.30
N GLU A 110 1.93 4.57 -14.36
CA GLU A 110 1.18 5.12 -15.52
C GLU A 110 0.50 4.01 -16.33
N ASP A 111 1.06 2.80 -16.28
CA ASP A 111 0.55 1.59 -16.94
C ASP A 111 -0.51 0.84 -16.11
N GLY A 112 -0.85 1.34 -14.92
CA GLY A 112 -1.82 0.70 -14.01
C GLY A 112 -1.22 -0.28 -13.00
N CYS A 113 0.09 -0.52 -13.03
CA CYS A 113 0.79 -1.33 -12.02
C CYS A 113 0.68 -0.70 -10.62
N ILE A 114 0.52 -1.54 -9.60
CA ILE A 114 0.39 -1.10 -8.21
C ILE A 114 1.65 -1.52 -7.45
N SER A 115 2.45 -0.55 -7.04
CA SER A 115 3.65 -0.78 -6.21
C SER A 115 3.33 -0.49 -4.75
N ILE A 116 3.56 -1.45 -3.87
CA ILE A 116 3.29 -1.37 -2.44
C ILE A 116 4.62 -1.41 -1.70
N LYS A 117 4.95 -0.34 -0.96
CA LYS A 117 6.17 -0.27 -0.15
C LYS A 117 5.83 -0.30 1.33
N PHE A 118 6.54 -1.14 2.06
CA PHE A 118 6.43 -1.34 3.49
C PHE A 118 7.47 -0.50 4.24
N LEU A 119 7.16 -0.15 5.50
CA LEU A 119 8.01 0.67 6.37
C LEU A 119 9.36 0.02 6.69
N GLU A 120 9.43 -1.31 6.61
CA GLU A 120 10.69 -2.06 6.72
C GLU A 120 11.59 -1.89 5.49
N GLY A 121 11.06 -1.41 4.36
CA GLY A 121 11.79 -1.13 3.13
C GLY A 121 11.52 -2.10 1.98
N THR A 122 10.80 -3.19 2.21
CA THR A 122 10.36 -4.10 1.12
C THR A 122 9.35 -3.41 0.20
N GLU A 123 9.51 -3.59 -1.11
CA GLU A 123 8.61 -3.11 -2.15
C GLU A 123 8.09 -4.31 -2.95
N VAL A 124 6.78 -4.36 -3.17
CA VAL A 124 6.08 -5.42 -3.89
C VAL A 124 5.31 -4.76 -5.03
N ASP A 125 5.60 -5.20 -6.25
CA ASP A 125 4.92 -4.73 -7.45
C ASP A 125 3.86 -5.76 -7.88
N LEU A 126 2.65 -5.26 -8.19
CA LEU A 126 1.48 -6.01 -8.65
C LEU A 126 1.07 -5.60 -10.07
#